data_AF-A0A9R0ST33-F1
#
_entry.id   AF-A0A9R0ST33-F1
#
_cell.length_a   1.000
_cell.length_b   1.000
_cell.length_c   1.000
_cell.angle_alpha   90.00
_cell.angle_beta   90.00
_cell.angle_gamma   90.00
#
_symmetry.space_group_name_H-M   'P 1'
#
loop_
_entity.id
_entity.type
_entity.pdbx_description
1 polymer ?
#
loop_
_entity_poly.entity_id
_entity_poly.type
_entity_poly.pdbx_seq_one_letter_code
_entity_poly.pdbx_strand_id
1 'polypeptide(L)'
;MPIQIAASFGRRSHVEILFPFTSPIRAVANWSVEGIIAHEKSRCSISKDESCNKIDDKVAVLKSQGKEAVKRKDYLRASNLYTKALELRYLDETLYSNRSLCYLKTGKPQKALLDADICIARKPEWVKGYYRKGAAHMSLKEYEEASEAFQDGLELDPGNDEIKKALR
;
A
#
# COMPACT_ATOMS: atom_id res chain seq x y z
N MET A 1 26.57 -16.97 1.01
CA MET A 1 25.28 -16.23 1.14
C MET A 1 24.94 -15.33 -0.06
N PRO A 2 25.88 -14.64 -0.76
CA PRO A 2 25.53 -13.79 -1.91
C PRO A 2 24.85 -14.53 -3.07
N ILE A 3 25.35 -15.73 -3.41
CA ILE A 3 24.79 -16.55 -4.50
C ILE A 3 23.39 -17.10 -4.19
N GLN A 4 23.11 -17.43 -2.93
CA GLN A 4 21.79 -17.93 -2.50
C GLN A 4 20.75 -16.81 -2.52
N ILE A 5 21.16 -15.59 -2.16
CA ILE A 5 20.30 -14.40 -2.28
C ILE A 5 19.96 -14.16 -3.76
N ALA A 6 20.94 -14.16 -4.65
CA ALA A 6 20.72 -14.04 -6.09
C ALA A 6 19.76 -15.11 -6.64
N ALA A 7 19.95 -16.36 -6.23
CA ALA A 7 19.10 -17.49 -6.60
C ALA A 7 17.66 -17.36 -6.06
N SER A 8 17.49 -16.89 -4.82
CA SER A 8 16.17 -16.70 -4.18
C SER A 8 15.29 -15.63 -4.85
N PHE A 9 15.89 -14.72 -5.60
CA PHE A 9 15.19 -13.69 -6.40
C PHE A 9 15.03 -14.10 -7.87
N GLY A 10 15.41 -15.34 -8.25
CA GLY A 10 15.28 -15.83 -9.62
C GLY A 10 16.19 -15.11 -10.64
N ARG A 11 17.17 -14.34 -10.19
CA ARG A 11 18.09 -13.59 -11.06
C ARG A 11 19.23 -14.49 -11.53
N ARG A 12 18.95 -15.31 -12.55
CA ARG A 12 19.92 -16.27 -13.12
C ARG A 12 21.26 -15.62 -13.48
N SER A 13 21.23 -14.43 -14.10
CA SER A 13 22.44 -13.66 -14.47
C SER A 13 23.38 -13.42 -13.29
N HIS A 14 22.83 -13.11 -12.11
CA HIS A 14 23.64 -12.85 -10.92
C HIS A 14 24.21 -14.15 -10.33
N VAL A 15 23.48 -15.26 -10.44
CA VAL A 15 23.97 -16.57 -10.01
C VAL A 15 25.14 -17.02 -10.89
N GLU A 16 25.03 -16.83 -12.20
CA GLU A 16 26.10 -17.15 -13.17
C GLU A 16 27.37 -16.35 -12.92
N ILE A 17 27.25 -15.05 -12.62
CA ILE A 17 28.40 -14.20 -12.28
C ILE A 17 29.08 -14.66 -10.99
N LEU A 18 28.30 -15.07 -9.98
CA LEU A 18 28.84 -15.43 -8.66
C LEU A 18 29.34 -16.88 -8.59
N PHE A 19 28.86 -17.76 -9.46
CA PHE A 19 29.13 -19.21 -9.40
C PHE A 19 30.62 -19.57 -9.47
N PRO A 20 31.45 -19.02 -10.38
CA PRO A 20 32.88 -19.32 -10.45
C PRO A 20 33.67 -18.90 -9.20
N PHE A 21 33.14 -17.93 -8.44
CA PHE A 21 33.77 -17.35 -7.27
C PHE A 21 33.20 -17.88 -5.95
N THR A 22 32.30 -18.87 -6.00
CA THR A 22 31.66 -19.43 -4.80
C THR A 22 31.98 -20.91 -4.67
N SER A 23 32.52 -21.30 -3.52
CA SER A 23 32.72 -22.71 -3.17
C SER A 23 31.38 -23.45 -2.96
N PRO A 24 31.33 -24.78 -3.20
CA PRO A 24 30.13 -25.59 -2.98
C PRO A 24 29.55 -25.47 -1.58
N ILE A 25 28.24 -25.26 -1.50
CA ILE A 25 27.50 -25.18 -0.24
C ILE A 25 26.96 -26.57 0.07
N ARG A 26 27.33 -27.13 1.22
CA ARG A 26 26.95 -28.49 1.66
C ARG A 26 25.45 -28.79 1.62
N ALA A 27 24.61 -27.77 1.79
CA ALA A 27 23.15 -27.92 1.73
C ALA A 27 22.63 -28.22 0.30
N VAL A 28 23.35 -27.82 -0.75
CA VAL A 28 22.93 -27.97 -2.14
C VAL A 28 23.53 -29.26 -2.71
N ALA A 29 22.70 -30.29 -2.93
CA ALA A 29 23.16 -31.58 -3.46
C ALA A 29 23.66 -31.51 -4.92
N ASN A 30 23.02 -30.68 -5.75
CA ASN A 30 23.41 -30.46 -7.15
C ASN A 30 24.10 -29.10 -7.28
N TRP A 31 25.44 -29.08 -7.30
CA TRP A 31 26.22 -27.85 -7.42
C TRP A 31 26.33 -27.36 -8.87
N SER A 32 25.20 -26.89 -9.39
CA SER A 32 25.08 -26.21 -10.68
C SER A 32 24.21 -24.97 -10.53
N VAL A 33 24.25 -24.05 -11.49
CA VAL A 33 23.40 -22.85 -11.50
C VAL A 33 21.92 -23.24 -11.33
N GLU A 34 21.47 -24.26 -12.06
CA GLU A 34 20.11 -24.79 -11.96
C GLU A 34 19.84 -25.49 -10.63
N GLY A 35 20.80 -26.26 -10.13
CA GLY A 35 20.66 -26.95 -8.83
C GLY A 35 20.57 -25.97 -7.65
N ILE A 36 21.33 -24.87 -7.67
CA ILE A 36 21.27 -23.81 -6.66
C ILE A 36 19.92 -23.06 -6.76
N ILE A 37 19.48 -22.71 -7.97
CA ILE A 37 18.19 -22.05 -8.20
C ILE A 37 17.03 -22.95 -7.75
N ALA A 38 17.07 -24.25 -8.07
CA ALA A 38 16.04 -25.20 -7.69
C ALA A 38 16.02 -25.45 -6.16
N HIS A 39 17.19 -25.58 -5.54
CA HIS A 39 17.32 -25.76 -4.09
C HIS A 39 16.81 -24.54 -3.31
N GLU A 40 17.17 -23.33 -3.74
CA GLU A 40 16.69 -22.10 -3.08
C GLU A 40 15.22 -21.81 -3.39
N LYS A 41 14.73 -22.07 -4.61
CA LYS A 41 13.28 -22.00 -4.91
C LYS A 41 12.48 -22.91 -3.98
N SER A 42 12.94 -24.13 -3.75
CA SER A 42 12.28 -25.10 -2.83
C SER A 42 12.36 -24.68 -1.36
N ARG A 43 13.43 -23.99 -0.94
CA ARG A 43 13.53 -23.37 0.40
C ARG A 43 12.67 -22.11 0.57
N CYS A 44 12.49 -21.36 -0.51
CA CYS A 44 11.83 -20.05 -0.49
C CYS A 44 10.32 -20.15 -0.68
N SER A 45 9.83 -21.13 -1.46
CA SER A 45 8.39 -21.40 -1.63
C SER A 45 7.69 -21.77 -0.31
N ILE A 46 8.42 -22.28 0.67
CA ILE A 46 7.85 -22.63 1.99
C ILE A 46 7.88 -21.44 2.97
N SER A 47 8.79 -20.46 2.78
CA SER A 47 9.02 -19.39 3.76
C SER A 47 8.48 -18.00 3.35
N LYS A 48 8.34 -17.71 2.04
CA LYS A 48 7.76 -16.45 1.57
C LYS A 48 6.24 -16.49 1.47
N ASP A 49 5.65 -17.58 1.01
CA ASP A 49 4.20 -17.66 0.80
C ASP A 49 3.42 -17.78 2.12
N GLU A 50 3.85 -18.61 3.08
CA GLU A 50 3.15 -18.71 4.38
C GLU A 50 3.19 -17.41 5.19
N SER A 51 4.33 -16.70 5.18
CA SER A 51 4.49 -15.43 5.89
C SER A 51 3.72 -14.31 5.19
N CYS A 52 3.76 -14.26 3.86
CA CYS A 52 3.00 -13.27 3.08
C CYS A 52 1.49 -13.48 3.24
N ASN A 53 1.02 -14.72 3.15
CA ASN A 53 -0.40 -15.07 3.34
C ASN A 53 -0.89 -14.66 4.74
N LYS A 54 -0.09 -14.91 5.79
CA LYS A 54 -0.44 -14.51 7.16
C LYS A 54 -0.47 -13.00 7.37
N ILE A 55 0.39 -12.25 6.67
CA ILE A 55 0.39 -10.79 6.69
C ILE A 55 -0.84 -10.25 5.97
N ASP A 56 -1.16 -10.79 4.79
CA ASP A 56 -2.32 -10.38 4.01
C ASP A 56 -3.64 -10.63 4.77
N ASP A 57 -3.76 -11.79 5.43
CA ASP A 57 -4.90 -12.09 6.31
C ASP A 57 -5.03 -11.06 7.45
N LYS A 58 -3.90 -10.73 8.10
CA LYS A 58 -3.88 -9.75 9.20
C LYS A 58 -4.25 -8.35 8.72
N VAL A 59 -3.75 -7.93 7.56
CA VAL A 59 -4.10 -6.64 6.93
C VAL A 59 -5.58 -6.61 6.59
N ALA A 60 -6.14 -7.69 6.03
CA ALA A 60 -7.56 -7.80 5.71
C ALA A 60 -8.44 -7.68 6.96
N VAL A 61 -8.07 -8.35 8.06
CA VAL A 61 -8.76 -8.23 9.35
C VAL A 61 -8.73 -6.79 9.88
N LEU A 62 -7.55 -6.16 9.91
CA LEU A 62 -7.41 -4.77 10.37
C LEU A 62 -8.24 -3.79 9.53
N LYS A 63 -8.24 -3.99 8.21
CA LYS A 63 -9.03 -3.19 7.27
C LYS A 63 -10.53 -3.37 7.50
N SER A 64 -10.99 -4.59 7.73
CA SER A 64 -12.39 -4.89 8.07
C SER A 64 -12.81 -4.25 9.39
N GLN A 65 -11.99 -4.39 10.43
CA GLN A 65 -12.23 -3.76 11.74
C GLN A 65 -12.24 -2.22 11.64
N GLY A 66 -11.35 -1.65 10.82
CA GLY A 66 -11.31 -0.21 10.54
C GLY A 66 -12.61 0.28 9.89
N LYS A 67 -13.12 -0.45 8.89
CA LYS A 67 -14.41 -0.14 8.25
C LYS A 67 -15.57 -0.21 9.24
N GLU A 68 -15.57 -1.21 10.11
CA GLU A 68 -16.62 -1.36 11.14
C GLU A 68 -16.55 -0.24 12.19
N ALA A 69 -15.35 0.18 12.58
CA ALA A 69 -15.16 1.35 13.44
C ALA A 69 -15.69 2.65 12.78
N VAL A 70 -15.45 2.85 11.48
CA VAL A 70 -16.01 3.99 10.72
C VAL A 70 -17.54 3.95 10.71
N LYS A 71 -18.17 2.79 10.49
CA LYS A 71 -19.63 2.65 10.55
C LYS A 71 -20.19 3.04 11.92
N ARG A 72 -19.48 2.69 12.99
CA ARG A 72 -19.81 3.08 14.38
C ARG A 72 -19.44 4.54 14.71
N LYS A 73 -18.93 5.32 13.75
CA LYS A 73 -18.42 6.69 13.92
C LYS A 73 -17.26 6.80 14.92
N ASP A 74 -16.59 5.69 15.25
CA ASP A 74 -15.38 5.66 16.07
C ASP A 74 -14.15 5.89 15.18
N TYR A 75 -14.00 7.14 14.75
CA TYR A 75 -12.95 7.54 13.80
C TYR A 75 -11.54 7.49 14.42
N LEU A 76 -11.42 7.70 15.72
CA LEU A 76 -10.12 7.62 16.39
C LEU A 76 -9.59 6.18 16.35
N ARG A 77 -10.42 5.20 16.74
CA ARG A 77 -10.05 3.79 16.65
C ARG A 77 -9.82 3.35 15.21
N ALA A 78 -10.66 3.78 14.27
CA ALA A 78 -10.48 3.48 12.86
C ALA A 78 -9.13 3.98 12.32
N SER A 79 -8.73 5.22 12.64
CA SER A 79 -7.44 5.77 12.21
C SER A 79 -6.23 4.96 12.74
N ASN A 80 -6.32 4.48 13.98
CA ASN A 80 -5.29 3.62 14.57
C ASN A 80 -5.23 2.24 13.90
N LEU A 81 -6.37 1.65 13.58
CA LEU A 81 -6.45 0.37 12.87
C LEU A 81 -5.86 0.48 11.46
N TYR A 82 -6.18 1.53 10.72
CA TYR A 82 -5.59 1.77 9.40
C TYR A 82 -4.09 2.05 9.47
N THR A 83 -3.62 2.71 10.52
CA THR A 83 -2.17 2.94 10.73
C THR A 83 -1.44 1.62 10.97
N LYS A 84 -1.97 0.73 11.83
CA LYS A 84 -1.42 -0.62 12.01
C LYS A 84 -1.45 -1.45 10.73
N ALA A 85 -2.47 -1.28 9.90
CA ALA A 85 -2.53 -1.97 8.61
C ALA A 85 -1.47 -1.43 7.64
N LEU A 86 -1.19 -0.12 7.66
CA LEU A 86 -0.15 0.52 6.85
C LEU A 86 1.28 0.16 7.29
N GLU A 87 1.50 -0.10 8.58
CA GLU A 87 2.78 -0.64 9.08
C GLU A 87 3.10 -2.02 8.47
N LEU A 88 2.07 -2.80 8.14
CA LEU A 88 2.21 -4.10 7.48
C LEU A 88 2.22 -3.98 5.96
N ARG A 89 1.40 -3.09 5.39
CA ARG A 89 1.25 -2.90 3.95
C ARG A 89 1.15 -1.42 3.59
N TYR A 90 2.31 -0.78 3.48
CA TYR A 90 2.44 0.64 3.15
C TYR A 90 2.07 1.00 1.70
N LEU A 91 1.84 0.00 0.84
CA LEU A 91 1.51 0.21 -0.58
C LEU A 91 0.00 0.20 -0.87
N ASP A 92 -0.89 0.06 0.13
CA ASP A 92 -2.34 0.02 -0.10
C ASP A 92 -2.97 1.42 0.00
N GLU A 93 -3.30 2.01 -1.15
CA GLU A 93 -3.90 3.35 -1.27
C GLU A 93 -5.27 3.42 -0.59
N THR A 94 -5.99 2.30 -0.53
CA THR A 94 -7.31 2.28 0.13
C THR A 94 -7.21 2.46 1.64
N LEU A 95 -6.08 2.09 2.26
CA LEU A 95 -5.85 2.35 3.67
C LEU A 95 -5.61 3.84 3.92
N TYR A 96 -4.80 4.51 3.09
CA TYR A 96 -4.59 5.96 3.15
C TYR A 96 -5.90 6.73 2.95
N SER A 97 -6.70 6.41 1.92
CA SER A 97 -7.98 7.08 1.68
C SER A 97 -8.98 6.93 2.83
N ASN A 98 -9.01 5.75 3.48
CA ASN A 98 -9.88 5.52 4.63
C ASN A 98 -9.35 6.19 5.91
N ARG A 99 -8.02 6.24 6.10
CA ARG A 99 -7.41 6.97 7.21
C ARG A 99 -7.57 8.48 7.07
N SER A 100 -7.43 9.02 5.86
CA SER A 100 -7.73 10.41 5.50
C SER A 100 -9.15 10.80 5.93
N LEU A 101 -10.16 9.99 5.60
CA LEU A 101 -11.54 10.20 6.10
C LEU A 101 -11.60 10.31 7.63
N CYS A 102 -10.91 9.42 8.34
CA CYS A 102 -10.91 9.43 9.80
C CYS A 102 -10.24 10.70 10.35
N TYR A 103 -9.19 11.19 9.69
CA TYR A 103 -8.53 12.44 10.05
C TYR A 103 -9.44 13.66 9.81
N LEU A 104 -10.17 13.72 8.70
CA LEU A 104 -11.17 14.76 8.48
C LEU A 104 -12.23 14.78 9.59
N LYS A 105 -12.75 13.60 9.96
CA LYS A 105 -13.77 13.48 11.00
C LYS A 105 -13.27 13.71 12.42
N THR A 106 -11.95 13.68 12.63
CA THR A 106 -11.32 13.97 13.93
C THR A 106 -10.66 15.35 13.99
N GLY A 107 -10.90 16.21 13.00
CA GLY A 107 -10.39 17.59 12.99
C GLY A 107 -8.88 17.68 12.74
N LYS A 108 -8.31 16.74 11.99
CA LYS A 108 -6.88 16.70 11.62
C LYS A 108 -6.69 16.84 10.10
N PRO A 109 -7.18 17.93 9.47
CA PRO A 109 -7.24 18.01 8.02
C PRO A 109 -5.87 18.03 7.33
N GLN A 110 -4.80 18.54 7.97
CA GLN A 110 -3.44 18.47 7.41
C GLN A 110 -2.96 17.03 7.25
N LYS A 111 -3.28 16.14 8.20
CA LYS A 111 -2.96 14.71 8.08
C LYS A 111 -3.81 14.04 7.01
N ALA A 112 -5.05 14.47 6.85
CA ALA A 112 -5.92 13.98 5.80
C ALA A 112 -5.43 14.36 4.40
N LEU A 113 -4.91 15.57 4.25
CA LEU A 113 -4.30 16.08 3.01
C LEU A 113 -3.09 15.23 2.61
N LEU A 114 -2.15 15.00 3.53
CA LEU A 114 -0.99 14.14 3.28
C LEU A 114 -1.39 12.73 2.81
N ASP A 115 -2.39 12.12 3.46
CA ASP A 115 -2.89 10.81 3.05
C ASP A 115 -3.57 10.85 1.66
N ALA A 116 -4.21 11.97 1.30
CA ALA A 116 -4.83 12.16 -0.01
C ALA A 116 -3.78 12.35 -1.12
N ASP A 117 -2.73 13.13 -0.86
CA ASP A 117 -1.63 13.33 -1.80
C ASP A 117 -0.89 12.00 -2.07
N ILE A 118 -0.70 11.17 -1.05
CA ILE A 118 -0.17 9.81 -1.23
C ILE A 118 -1.09 8.97 -2.12
N CYS A 119 -2.42 9.07 -1.96
CA CYS A 119 -3.35 8.35 -2.83
C CYS A 119 -3.21 8.78 -4.29
N ILE A 120 -3.14 10.09 -4.55
CA ILE A 120 -3.03 10.66 -5.90
C ILE A 120 -1.68 10.31 -6.53
N ALA A 121 -0.58 10.48 -5.79
CA ALA A 121 0.77 10.16 -6.28
C ALA A 121 0.91 8.68 -6.68
N ARG A 122 0.17 7.79 -6.02
CA ARG A 122 0.21 6.34 -6.28
C ARG A 122 -0.83 5.88 -7.30
N LYS A 123 -2.01 6.48 -7.28
CA LYS A 123 -3.14 6.17 -8.16
C LYS A 123 -3.74 7.48 -8.69
N PRO A 124 -3.09 8.09 -9.70
CA PRO A 124 -3.54 9.36 -10.26
C PRO A 124 -4.89 9.24 -10.98
N GLU A 125 -5.33 8.04 -11.37
CA GLU A 125 -6.65 7.83 -11.99
C GLU A 125 -7.75 7.54 -10.95
N TRP A 126 -7.43 7.58 -9.66
CA TRP A 126 -8.39 7.23 -8.61
C TRP A 126 -9.05 8.48 -8.02
N VAL A 127 -10.24 8.78 -8.54
CA VAL A 127 -11.14 9.90 -8.17
C VAL A 127 -11.25 10.11 -6.65
N LYS A 128 -11.23 9.03 -5.87
CA LYS A 128 -11.36 9.11 -4.40
C LYS A 128 -10.18 9.84 -3.73
N GLY A 129 -9.00 9.83 -4.33
CA GLY A 129 -7.85 10.61 -3.86
C GLY A 129 -8.12 12.11 -3.95
N TYR A 130 -8.57 12.57 -5.11
CA TYR A 130 -8.97 13.95 -5.38
C TYR A 130 -10.11 14.43 -4.49
N TYR A 131 -11.14 13.61 -4.30
CA TYR A 131 -12.21 13.93 -3.35
C TYR A 131 -11.68 14.11 -1.91
N ARG A 132 -10.74 13.27 -1.47
CA ARG A 132 -10.14 13.39 -0.14
C ARG A 132 -9.28 14.64 -0.01
N LYS A 133 -8.55 15.02 -1.06
CA LYS A 133 -7.75 16.24 -1.12
C LYS A 133 -8.63 17.48 -1.04
N GLY A 134 -9.67 17.57 -1.89
CA GLY A 134 -10.63 18.67 -1.85
C GLY A 134 -11.34 18.79 -0.51
N ALA A 135 -11.77 17.67 0.08
CA ALA A 135 -12.40 17.67 1.41
C ALA A 135 -11.44 18.11 2.54
N ALA A 136 -10.13 17.85 2.40
CA ALA A 136 -9.12 18.34 3.33
C ALA A 136 -8.91 19.85 3.22
N HIS A 137 -8.74 20.37 2.00
CA HIS A 137 -8.65 21.81 1.75
C HIS A 137 -9.91 22.56 2.20
N MET A 138 -11.12 22.02 1.96
CA MET A 138 -12.37 22.56 2.51
C MET A 138 -12.34 22.67 4.04
N SER A 139 -11.80 21.65 4.72
CA SER A 139 -11.68 21.66 6.18
C SER A 139 -10.60 22.63 6.68
N LEU A 140 -9.61 22.95 5.84
CA LEU A 140 -8.58 23.97 6.07
C LEU A 140 -9.06 25.39 5.74
N LYS A 141 -10.22 25.53 5.07
CA LYS A 141 -10.75 26.78 4.50
C LYS A 141 -9.91 27.33 3.32
N GLU A 142 -9.19 26.44 2.66
CA GLU A 142 -8.43 26.66 1.43
C GLU A 142 -9.36 26.35 0.25
N TYR A 143 -10.29 27.27 -0.03
CA TYR A 143 -11.42 26.98 -0.93
C TYR A 143 -11.02 26.91 -2.41
N GLU A 144 -9.98 27.64 -2.80
CA GLU A 144 -9.47 27.65 -4.18
C GLU A 144 -8.82 26.29 -4.49
N GLU A 145 -7.92 25.84 -3.62
CA GLU A 145 -7.25 24.55 -3.71
C GLU A 145 -8.24 23.38 -3.57
N ALA A 146 -9.31 23.56 -2.79
CA ALA A 146 -10.40 22.59 -2.72
C ALA A 146 -11.15 22.47 -4.05
N SER A 147 -11.47 23.62 -4.67
CA SER A 147 -12.16 23.66 -5.96
C SER A 147 -11.31 23.02 -7.06
N GLU A 148 -10.02 23.33 -7.13
CA GLU A 148 -9.07 22.71 -8.07
C GLU A 148 -9.04 21.19 -7.89
N ALA A 149 -8.83 20.71 -6.65
CA ALA A 149 -8.78 19.28 -6.39
C ALA A 149 -10.10 18.55 -6.75
N PHE A 150 -11.25 19.20 -6.57
CA PHE A 150 -12.53 18.64 -7.00
C PHE A 150 -12.70 18.67 -8.52
N GLN A 151 -12.24 19.72 -9.19
CA GLN A 151 -12.25 19.80 -10.66
C GLN A 151 -11.38 18.69 -11.27
N ASP A 152 -10.15 18.50 -10.80
CA ASP A 152 -9.27 17.40 -11.21
C ASP A 152 -9.98 16.03 -11.08
N GLY A 153 -10.72 15.83 -9.98
CA GLY A 153 -11.50 14.62 -9.77
C GLY A 153 -12.67 14.46 -10.75
N LEU A 154 -13.31 15.55 -11.17
CA LEU A 154 -14.38 15.56 -12.18
C LEU A 154 -13.85 15.41 -13.61
N GLU A 155 -12.60 15.81 -13.89
CA GLU A 155 -11.96 15.50 -15.17
C GLU A 155 -11.82 13.98 -15.36
N LEU A 156 -11.55 13.25 -14.28
CA LEU A 156 -11.46 11.78 -14.27
C LEU A 156 -12.84 11.09 -14.28
N ASP A 157 -13.79 11.60 -13.51
CA ASP A 157 -15.17 11.09 -13.45
C ASP A 157 -16.18 12.25 -13.43
N PRO A 158 -16.59 12.73 -14.63
CA PRO A 158 -17.57 13.82 -14.74
C PRO A 158 -18.95 13.44 -14.18
N GLY A 159 -19.20 12.16 -13.91
CA GLY A 159 -20.43 11.64 -13.32
C GLY A 159 -20.47 11.69 -11.80
N ASN A 160 -19.37 12.05 -11.13
CA ASN A 160 -19.22 11.85 -9.69
C ASN A 160 -20.15 12.77 -8.86
N ASP A 161 -21.25 12.21 -8.35
CA ASP A 161 -22.23 12.95 -7.54
C ASP A 161 -21.66 13.46 -6.21
N GLU A 162 -20.69 12.76 -5.61
CA GLU A 162 -20.09 13.20 -4.34
C GLU A 162 -19.29 14.50 -4.54
N ILE A 163 -18.49 14.57 -5.60
CA ILE A 163 -17.71 15.77 -5.93
C ILE A 163 -18.64 16.91 -6.38
N LYS A 164 -19.63 16.64 -7.24
CA LYS A 164 -20.61 17.65 -7.67
C LYS A 164 -21.35 18.28 -6.49
N LYS A 165 -21.68 17.50 -5.46
CA LYS A 165 -22.31 18.01 -4.24
C LYS A 165 -21.34 18.82 -3.38
N ALA A 166 -20.05 18.50 -3.41
CA ALA A 166 -19.03 19.23 -2.65
C ALA A 166 -18.70 20.61 -3.23
N LEU A 167 -18.97 20.82 -4.53
CA LEU A 167 -18.79 22.10 -5.24
C LEU A 167 -20.04 23.02 -5.22
N ARG A 168 -21.17 22.56 -4.68
CA ARG A 168 -22.41 23.34 -4.57
C ARG A 168 -22.49 24.06 -3.23
#